data_AF-A0A815NR74-F1
#
_entry.id   AF-A0A815NR74-F1
#
_cell.length_a   1.000
_cell.length_b   1.000
_cell.length_c   1.000
_cell.angle_alpha   90.00
_cell.angle_beta   90.00
_cell.angle_gamma   90.00
#
_symmetry.space_group_name_H-M   'P 1'
#
loop_
_entity.id
_entity.type
_entity.pdbx_description
1 polymer ?
#
loop_
_entity_poly.entity_id
_entity_poly.type
_entity_poly.pdbx_seq_one_letter_code
_entity_poly.pdbx_strand_id
1 'polypeptide(L)'
;MATITSSTNNCIKFVPRGSNPVWLRIHPGQGCWSYMGRTKSNGAQDVSLQQPGCVHEGVAIHEFLHALGFAHEQTRPDRDRYVKVYPENMISGTEHNFQRFTNSEINTLGEAYDYGSIMHYQNDAFSKNGKPTIRPSLAGYENWESQMGRLYKLSGQDIRKLKKYYNCG
;
A
#
# COMPACT_ATOMS: atom_id res chain seq x y z
N MET A 1 2.38 16.94 -5.93
CA MET A 1 1.09 16.39 -6.42
C MET A 1 0.05 16.54 -5.31
N ALA A 2 -1.13 15.91 -5.37
CA ALA A 2 -2.06 15.91 -4.23
C ALA A 2 -1.48 15.03 -3.10
N THR A 3 -1.38 15.57 -1.90
CA THR A 3 -0.87 14.86 -0.71
C THR A 3 -2.02 14.12 -0.01
N ILE A 4 -1.70 13.25 0.96
CA ILE A 4 -2.72 12.65 1.84
C ILE A 4 -3.55 13.75 2.52
N THR A 5 -2.91 14.81 3.02
CA THR A 5 -3.57 15.93 3.69
C THR A 5 -4.54 16.67 2.77
N SER A 6 -4.11 17.07 1.57
CA SER A 6 -4.98 17.81 0.65
C SER A 6 -6.10 16.92 0.10
N SER A 7 -5.81 15.65 -0.17
CA SER A 7 -6.79 14.70 -0.74
C SER A 7 -7.89 14.32 0.25
N THR A 8 -7.61 14.43 1.55
CA THR A 8 -8.58 14.22 2.63
C THR A 8 -9.20 15.52 3.14
N ASN A 9 -9.14 16.62 2.38
CA ASN A 9 -9.69 17.92 2.78
C ASN A 9 -9.17 18.39 4.15
N ASN A 10 -7.87 18.21 4.41
CA ASN A 10 -7.23 18.53 5.69
C ASN A 10 -7.76 17.71 6.88
N CYS A 11 -8.46 16.59 6.67
CA CYS A 11 -8.89 15.70 7.75
C CYS A 11 -7.71 14.95 8.38
N ILE A 12 -6.88 14.30 7.56
CA ILE A 12 -5.66 13.64 8.02
C ILE A 12 -4.50 14.63 7.90
N LYS A 13 -3.79 14.87 8.99
CA LYS A 13 -2.66 15.81 9.03
C LYS A 13 -1.44 15.15 9.66
N PHE A 14 -0.27 15.43 9.08
CA PHE A 14 1.01 15.13 9.69
C PHE A 14 1.55 16.41 10.32
N VAL A 15 1.88 16.34 11.61
CA VAL A 15 2.40 17.47 12.38
C VAL A 15 3.72 17.06 13.03
N PRO A 16 4.68 18.00 13.20
CA PRO A 16 5.88 17.73 13.97
C PRO A 16 5.54 17.16 15.35
N ARG A 17 6.36 16.23 15.82
CA ARG A 17 6.15 15.61 17.13
C ARG A 17 6.24 16.67 18.24
N GLY A 18 5.15 16.82 19.00
CA GLY A 18 5.12 17.52 20.28
C GLY A 18 5.30 16.57 21.47
N SER A 19 4.44 16.68 22.48
CA SER A 19 4.40 15.80 23.65
C SER A 19 3.67 14.46 23.42
N ASN A 20 3.20 14.19 22.20
CA ASN A 20 2.48 12.96 21.87
C ASN A 20 3.34 11.72 22.21
N PRO A 21 2.81 10.76 22.99
CA PRO A 21 3.55 9.57 23.40
C PRO A 21 3.68 8.52 22.28
N VAL A 22 3.00 8.72 21.15
CA VAL A 22 3.10 7.89 19.93
C VAL A 22 3.34 8.81 18.75
N TRP A 23 4.33 8.49 17.93
CA TRP A 23 4.68 9.27 16.75
C TRP A 23 5.37 8.40 15.70
N LEU A 24 5.37 8.86 14.45
CA LEU A 24 6.16 8.24 13.38
C LEU A 24 7.59 8.79 13.44
N ARG A 25 8.59 7.92 13.38
CA ARG A 25 9.99 8.27 13.19
C ARG A 25 10.39 7.91 11.76
N ILE A 26 10.52 8.94 10.93
CA ILE A 26 10.95 8.81 9.53
C ILE A 26 12.48 8.83 9.53
N HIS A 27 13.11 7.80 9.00
CA HIS A 27 14.58 7.70 9.01
C HIS A 27 15.13 6.95 7.79
N PRO A 28 16.41 7.14 7.42
CA PRO A 28 17.03 6.46 6.28
C PRO A 28 17.51 5.06 6.67
N GLY A 29 16.57 4.14 6.92
CA GLY A 29 16.86 2.73 7.16
C GLY A 29 17.21 1.94 5.90
N GLN A 30 17.37 0.62 6.06
CA GLN A 30 17.53 -0.30 4.92
C GLN A 30 16.15 -0.64 4.34
N GLY A 31 15.97 -0.43 3.04
CA GLY A 31 14.71 -0.60 2.33
C GLY A 31 13.65 0.48 2.60
N CYS A 32 12.53 0.36 1.88
CA CYS A 32 11.33 1.16 2.09
C CYS A 32 10.30 0.29 2.81
N TRP A 33 9.87 0.68 4.01
CA TRP A 33 8.86 -0.05 4.77
C TRP A 33 8.26 0.78 5.90
N SER A 34 7.05 0.40 6.30
CA SER A 34 6.38 0.86 7.52
C SER A 34 5.58 -0.27 8.14
N TYR A 35 5.36 -0.20 9.45
CA TYR A 35 4.32 -0.99 10.10
C TYR A 35 2.92 -0.61 9.59
N MET A 36 2.02 -1.59 9.57
CA MET A 36 0.62 -1.37 9.23
C MET A 36 -0.17 -0.87 10.45
N GLY A 37 -0.67 0.36 10.38
CA GLY A 37 -1.45 1.01 11.43
C GLY A 37 -0.61 1.42 12.64
N ARG A 38 -1.28 1.97 13.66
CA ARG A 38 -0.64 2.38 14.92
C ARG A 38 -0.21 1.16 15.73
N THR A 39 1.07 1.08 16.07
CA THR A 39 1.59 0.06 16.99
C THR A 39 0.99 0.20 18.40
N LYS A 40 0.82 -0.93 19.11
CA LYS A 40 0.21 -0.96 20.45
C LYS A 40 1.07 -0.34 21.55
N SER A 41 2.38 -0.20 21.33
CA SER A 41 3.32 0.39 22.27
C SER A 41 3.40 1.91 22.13
N ASN A 42 3.62 2.60 23.25
CA ASN A 42 4.07 3.99 23.23
C ASN A 42 5.49 4.07 22.66
N GLY A 43 5.81 5.16 21.97
CA GLY A 43 7.12 5.41 21.39
C GLY A 43 7.09 5.77 19.90
N ALA A 44 8.29 5.70 19.32
CA ALA A 44 8.49 5.85 17.89
C ALA A 44 8.02 4.59 17.16
N GLN A 45 7.19 4.78 16.14
CA GLN A 45 6.92 3.79 15.11
C GLN A 45 7.74 4.16 13.87
N ASP A 46 8.59 3.25 13.42
CA ASP A 46 9.51 3.54 12.32
C ASP A 46 8.81 3.52 10.96
N VAL A 47 9.21 4.49 10.13
CA VAL A 47 8.97 4.54 8.69
C VAL A 47 10.34 4.66 8.03
N SER A 48 10.80 3.58 7.39
CA SER A 48 12.10 3.53 6.74
C SER A 48 11.98 4.04 5.32
N LEU A 49 12.77 5.07 4.99
CA LEU A 49 12.94 5.56 3.63
C LEU A 49 14.43 5.58 3.29
N GLN A 50 14.95 4.46 2.78
CA GLN A 50 16.36 4.35 2.36
C GLN A 50 16.77 5.48 1.42
N GLN A 51 17.96 6.02 1.65
CA GLN A 51 18.58 7.03 0.80
C GLN A 51 19.96 6.56 0.30
N PRO A 52 20.21 6.51 -1.03
CA PRO A 52 19.26 6.78 -2.12
C PRO A 52 18.23 5.65 -2.33
N GLY A 53 17.14 5.94 -3.03
CA GLY A 53 16.13 4.95 -3.45
C GLY A 53 14.70 5.32 -3.07
N CYS A 54 14.38 5.36 -1.78
CA CYS A 54 13.00 5.52 -1.29
C CYS A 54 12.55 6.97 -1.10
N VAL A 55 13.49 7.93 -1.08
CA VAL A 55 13.18 9.35 -0.80
C VAL A 55 12.60 10.04 -2.05
N HIS A 56 11.39 9.65 -2.43
CA HIS A 56 10.56 10.31 -3.43
C HIS A 56 9.07 10.26 -3.03
N GLU A 57 8.27 11.19 -3.58
CA GLU A 57 6.88 11.47 -3.12
C GLU A 57 5.99 10.21 -3.08
N GLY A 58 6.00 9.40 -4.15
CA GLY A 58 5.15 8.20 -4.25
C GLY A 58 5.47 7.10 -3.24
N VAL A 59 6.76 6.77 -3.03
CA VAL A 59 7.15 5.78 -2.00
C VAL A 59 6.82 6.32 -0.62
N ALA A 60 7.09 7.59 -0.32
CA ALA A 60 6.71 8.17 0.96
C ALA A 60 5.19 8.07 1.20
N ILE A 61 4.35 8.35 0.20
CA ILE A 61 2.89 8.18 0.31
C ILE A 61 2.51 6.71 0.59
N HIS A 62 3.13 5.76 -0.11
CA HIS A 62 2.91 4.31 0.09
C HIS A 62 3.22 3.89 1.54
N GLU A 63 4.40 4.26 2.05
CA GLU A 63 4.78 3.90 3.42
C GLU A 63 3.92 4.59 4.47
N PHE A 64 3.48 5.81 4.21
CA PHE A 64 2.56 6.51 5.11
C PHE A 64 1.15 5.90 5.08
N LEU A 65 0.68 5.38 3.94
CA LEU A 65 -0.56 4.61 3.88
C LEU A 65 -0.48 3.33 4.71
N HIS A 66 0.65 2.63 4.71
CA HIS A 66 0.88 1.54 5.65
C HIS A 66 0.76 2.02 7.09
N ALA A 67 1.45 3.09 7.49
CA ALA A 67 1.33 3.65 8.84
C ALA A 67 -0.11 4.04 9.23
N LEU A 68 -0.93 4.45 8.25
CA LEU A 68 -2.35 4.77 8.40
C LEU A 68 -3.27 3.52 8.41
N GLY A 69 -2.73 2.32 8.25
CA GLY A 69 -3.47 1.06 8.39
C GLY A 69 -3.87 0.38 7.08
N PHE A 70 -3.32 0.80 5.94
CA PHE A 70 -3.65 0.20 4.65
C PHE A 70 -2.68 -0.93 4.29
N ALA A 71 -3.24 -2.10 3.99
CA ALA A 71 -2.52 -3.23 3.41
C ALA A 71 -2.29 -3.03 1.91
N HIS A 72 -1.45 -3.87 1.31
CA HIS A 72 -1.32 -3.90 -0.14
C HIS A 72 -2.59 -4.39 -0.83
N GLU A 73 -2.95 -3.80 -1.97
CA GLU A 73 -4.23 -4.11 -2.65
C GLU A 73 -4.31 -5.57 -3.12
N GLN A 74 -3.19 -6.19 -3.53
CA GLN A 74 -3.13 -7.61 -3.94
C GLN A 74 -3.27 -8.61 -2.79
N THR A 75 -3.31 -8.15 -1.54
CA THR A 75 -3.52 -8.98 -0.35
C THR A 75 -4.98 -8.99 0.10
N ARG A 76 -5.89 -8.32 -0.63
CA ARG A 76 -7.31 -8.32 -0.30
C ARG A 76 -7.93 -9.73 -0.25
N PRO A 77 -8.90 -9.98 0.65
CA PRO A 77 -9.61 -11.25 0.73
C PRO A 77 -10.26 -11.68 -0.59
N ASP A 78 -10.78 -10.70 -1.36
CA ASP A 78 -11.50 -10.89 -2.62
C ASP A 78 -10.61 -10.84 -3.86
N ARG A 79 -9.28 -10.69 -3.71
CA ARG A 79 -8.36 -10.40 -4.84
C ARG A 79 -8.40 -11.44 -5.96
N ASP A 80 -8.63 -12.73 -5.67
CA ASP A 80 -8.64 -13.80 -6.69
C ASP A 80 -9.76 -13.62 -7.74
N ARG A 81 -10.75 -12.76 -7.48
CA ARG A 81 -11.77 -12.37 -8.47
C ARG A 81 -11.24 -11.41 -9.52
N TYR A 82 -10.12 -10.74 -9.27
CA TYR A 82 -9.60 -9.63 -10.07
C TYR A 82 -8.20 -9.92 -10.61
N VAL A 83 -7.38 -10.64 -9.86
CA VAL A 83 -6.01 -10.98 -10.26
C VAL A 83 -5.74 -12.47 -10.09
N LYS A 84 -4.88 -13.00 -10.96
CA LYS A 84 -4.29 -14.32 -10.85
C LYS A 84 -2.82 -14.17 -10.45
N VAL A 85 -2.41 -14.96 -9.47
CA VAL A 85 -1.03 -15.04 -9.00
C VAL A 85 -0.35 -16.29 -9.60
N TYR A 86 0.92 -16.17 -9.94
CA TYR A 86 1.76 -17.19 -10.58
C TYR A 86 2.98 -17.52 -9.70
N PRO A 87 2.82 -18.35 -8.65
CA PRO A 87 3.91 -18.71 -7.74
C PRO A 87 5.12 -19.34 -8.44
N GLU A 88 4.92 -20.02 -9.57
CA GLU A 88 5.98 -20.61 -10.38
C GLU A 88 7.02 -19.59 -10.87
N ASN A 89 6.64 -18.32 -11.01
CA ASN A 89 7.52 -17.23 -11.42
C ASN A 89 8.21 -16.53 -10.24
N MET A 90 7.86 -16.85 -8.99
CA MET A 90 8.41 -16.19 -7.80
C MET A 90 9.77 -16.73 -7.37
N ILE A 91 10.55 -15.88 -6.72
CA ILE A 91 11.72 -16.27 -5.91
C ILE A 91 11.23 -17.13 -4.74
N SER A 92 11.83 -18.31 -4.56
CA SER A 92 11.46 -19.25 -3.49
C SER A 92 11.51 -18.56 -2.12
N GLY A 93 10.45 -18.69 -1.34
CA GLY A 93 10.32 -18.09 0.00
C GLY A 93 9.64 -16.72 0.03
N THR A 94 9.33 -16.12 -1.12
CA THR A 94 8.66 -14.81 -1.20
C THR A 94 7.14 -14.91 -1.37
N GLU A 95 6.59 -16.12 -1.44
CA GLU A 95 5.17 -16.39 -1.70
C GLU A 95 4.25 -15.80 -0.63
N HIS A 96 4.76 -15.66 0.61
CA HIS A 96 4.04 -15.05 1.71
C HIS A 96 3.62 -13.58 1.43
N ASN A 97 4.34 -12.86 0.57
CA ASN A 97 3.99 -11.48 0.17
C ASN A 97 2.71 -11.39 -0.68
N PHE A 98 2.21 -12.53 -1.16
CA PHE A 98 0.97 -12.64 -1.94
C PHE A 98 -0.15 -13.34 -1.17
N GLN A 99 0.07 -13.66 0.11
CA GLN A 99 -0.97 -14.19 0.98
C GLN A 99 -2.07 -13.15 1.17
N ARG A 100 -3.30 -13.63 1.15
CA ARG A 100 -4.47 -12.78 1.36
C ARG A 100 -4.75 -12.66 2.84
N PHE A 101 -5.14 -11.46 3.25
CA PHE A 101 -5.86 -11.28 4.50
C PHE A 101 -7.24 -11.92 4.42
N THR A 102 -7.76 -12.27 5.59
CA THR A 102 -9.15 -12.67 5.81
C THR A 102 -10.05 -11.44 6.01
N ASN A 103 -11.36 -11.62 5.89
CA ASN A 103 -12.33 -10.54 6.17
C ASN A 103 -12.34 -10.11 7.65
N SER A 104 -11.75 -10.89 8.55
CA SER A 104 -11.55 -10.51 9.97
C SER A 104 -10.31 -9.66 10.19
N GLU A 105 -9.33 -9.70 9.29
CA GLU A 105 -8.07 -8.97 9.42
C GLU A 105 -8.13 -7.60 8.74
N ILE A 106 -8.79 -7.50 7.58
CA ILE A 106 -8.96 -6.24 6.87
C ILE A 106 -10.39 -6.05 6.35
N ASN A 107 -10.76 -4.78 6.13
CA ASN A 107 -12.05 -4.39 5.58
C ASN A 107 -11.83 -3.63 4.26
N THR A 108 -12.55 -4.00 3.21
CA THR A 108 -12.48 -3.36 1.88
C THR A 108 -13.18 -2.00 1.82
N LEU A 109 -13.92 -1.63 2.87
CA LEU A 109 -14.72 -0.41 3.00
C LEU A 109 -15.78 -0.27 1.89
N GLY A 110 -16.19 -1.40 1.32
CA GLY A 110 -17.13 -1.48 0.19
C GLY A 110 -16.57 -0.90 -1.12
N GLU A 111 -15.27 -0.65 -1.21
CA GLU A 111 -14.63 -0.19 -2.45
C GLU A 111 -14.26 -1.37 -3.35
N ALA A 112 -14.37 -1.16 -4.67
CA ALA A 112 -13.95 -2.12 -5.67
C ALA A 112 -12.43 -2.38 -5.59
N TYR A 113 -11.98 -3.41 -6.32
CA TYR A 113 -10.55 -3.68 -6.45
C TYR A 113 -9.89 -2.62 -7.31
N ASP A 114 -8.76 -2.10 -6.85
CA ASP A 114 -8.08 -0.98 -7.51
C ASP A 114 -6.71 -1.35 -8.07
N TYR A 115 -6.67 -1.74 -9.35
CA TYR A 115 -5.41 -2.03 -10.05
C TYR A 115 -4.45 -0.83 -10.07
N GLY A 116 -4.97 0.40 -10.00
CA GLY A 116 -4.18 1.63 -9.99
C GLY A 116 -3.88 2.16 -8.60
N SER A 117 -4.17 1.40 -7.54
CA SER A 117 -3.86 1.81 -6.17
C SER A 117 -2.35 1.96 -6.02
N ILE A 118 -1.93 3.00 -5.29
CA ILE A 118 -0.52 3.15 -4.93
C ILE A 118 -0.04 2.00 -4.02
N MET A 119 -0.97 1.26 -3.41
CA MET A 119 -0.71 0.08 -2.58
C MET A 119 -0.68 -1.23 -3.38
N HIS A 120 -0.83 -1.20 -4.70
CA HIS A 120 -0.81 -2.39 -5.54
C HIS A 120 0.61 -2.72 -5.99
N TYR A 121 1.04 -3.98 -5.87
CA TYR A 121 2.31 -4.44 -6.45
C TYR A 121 2.36 -4.32 -7.97
N GLN A 122 3.56 -4.08 -8.51
CA GLN A 122 3.85 -4.27 -9.93
C GLN A 122 3.69 -5.75 -10.33
N ASN A 123 3.47 -6.00 -11.62
CA ASN A 123 3.13 -7.32 -12.15
C ASN A 123 4.24 -8.37 -11.99
N ASP A 124 5.50 -7.96 -11.92
CA ASP A 124 6.69 -8.81 -11.80
C ASP A 124 7.33 -8.79 -10.39
N ALA A 125 6.62 -8.27 -9.39
CA ALA A 125 7.11 -8.20 -8.02
C ALA A 125 7.59 -9.58 -7.54
N PHE A 126 8.82 -9.65 -7.01
CA PHE A 126 9.47 -10.88 -6.55
C PHE A 126 9.67 -11.95 -7.64
N SER A 127 9.70 -11.57 -8.92
CA SER A 127 9.96 -12.49 -10.03
C SER A 127 11.40 -13.01 -10.03
N LYS A 128 11.58 -14.31 -10.26
CA LYS A 128 12.91 -14.94 -10.46
C LYS A 128 13.35 -14.99 -11.92
N ASN A 129 12.44 -14.73 -12.86
CA ASN A 129 12.64 -14.99 -14.29
C ASN A 129 12.16 -13.84 -15.18
N GLY A 130 11.84 -12.68 -14.60
CA GLY A 130 11.31 -11.51 -15.31
C GLY A 130 9.88 -11.69 -15.85
N LYS A 131 9.24 -12.84 -15.61
CA LYS A 131 7.83 -13.06 -15.98
C LYS A 131 6.92 -12.54 -14.86
N PRO A 132 5.69 -12.12 -15.19
CA PRO A 132 4.74 -11.65 -14.18
C PRO A 132 4.41 -12.70 -13.12
N THR A 133 4.42 -12.27 -11.87
CA THR A 133 3.97 -13.03 -10.70
C THR A 133 2.51 -12.75 -10.37
N ILE A 134 1.92 -11.68 -10.93
CA ILE A 134 0.51 -11.31 -10.77
C ILE A 134 -0.02 -10.62 -12.04
N ARG A 135 -1.22 -10.99 -12.49
CA ARG A 135 -1.92 -10.35 -13.64
C ARG A 135 -3.41 -10.18 -13.39
N PRO A 136 -4.08 -9.21 -14.03
CA PRO A 136 -5.54 -9.17 -14.09
C PRO A 136 -6.11 -10.49 -14.63
N SER A 137 -7.21 -10.96 -14.04
CA SER A 137 -7.88 -12.22 -14.42
C SER A 137 -9.25 -12.03 -15.07
N LEU A 138 -9.82 -10.82 -15.01
CA LEU A 138 -11.09 -10.48 -15.66
C LEU A 138 -10.89 -10.24 -17.16
N ALA A 139 -11.75 -10.83 -17.99
CA ALA A 139 -11.73 -10.62 -19.44
C ALA A 139 -11.95 -9.13 -19.77
N GLY A 140 -11.09 -8.56 -20.61
CA GLY A 140 -11.15 -7.15 -20.99
C GLY A 140 -10.45 -6.20 -20.01
N TYR A 141 -9.79 -6.71 -18.96
CA TYR A 141 -9.04 -5.93 -17.99
C TYR A 141 -7.51 -6.04 -18.15
N GLU A 142 -7.03 -6.63 -19.24
CA GLU A 142 -5.60 -6.88 -19.47
C GLU A 142 -4.80 -5.57 -19.53
N ASN A 143 -5.41 -4.49 -20.03
CA ASN A 143 -4.79 -3.15 -20.08
C ASN A 143 -4.53 -2.55 -18.69
N TRP A 144 -5.20 -3.01 -17.64
CA TRP A 144 -4.96 -2.58 -16.26
C TRP A 144 -3.64 -3.10 -15.69
N GLU A 145 -3.01 -4.12 -16.31
CA GLU A 145 -1.67 -4.58 -15.94
C GLU A 145 -0.67 -3.42 -15.98
N SER A 146 -0.82 -2.50 -16.93
CA SER A 146 0.02 -1.30 -17.06
C SER A 146 -0.13 -0.28 -15.92
N GLN A 147 -1.21 -0.36 -15.14
CA GLN A 147 -1.51 0.57 -14.04
C GLN A 147 -1.00 0.09 -12.68
N MET A 148 -0.78 -1.22 -12.54
CA MET A 148 -0.30 -1.87 -11.33
C MET A 148 1.12 -1.41 -10.98
N GLY A 149 1.42 -1.23 -9.69
CA GLY A 149 2.76 -0.86 -9.21
C GLY A 149 3.16 0.60 -9.41
N ARG A 150 2.26 1.46 -9.89
CA ARG A 150 2.58 2.87 -10.15
C ARG A 150 2.62 3.68 -8.86
N LEU A 151 3.82 4.14 -8.50
CA LEU A 151 4.06 5.02 -7.34
C LEU A 151 4.06 6.50 -7.74
N TYR A 152 2.99 6.96 -8.41
CA TYR A 152 2.87 8.37 -8.84
C TYR A 152 2.00 9.21 -7.91
N LYS A 153 0.79 8.75 -7.59
CA LYS A 153 -0.20 9.49 -6.80
C LYS A 153 -1.22 8.54 -6.20
N LEU A 154 -1.94 9.02 -5.19
CA LEU A 154 -3.15 8.35 -4.69
C LEU A 154 -4.17 8.18 -5.83
N SER A 155 -4.74 7.00 -5.93
CA SER A 155 -5.91 6.78 -6.79
C SER A 155 -7.16 7.43 -6.16
N GLY A 156 -8.22 7.58 -6.95
CA GLY A 156 -9.51 8.01 -6.40
C GLY A 156 -10.07 7.04 -5.35
N GLN A 157 -9.75 5.75 -5.47
CA GLN A 157 -10.16 4.71 -4.51
C GLN A 157 -9.33 4.78 -3.22
N ASP A 158 -8.02 5.03 -3.31
CA ASP A 158 -7.15 5.24 -2.14
C ASP A 158 -7.69 6.40 -1.28
N ILE A 159 -8.08 7.51 -1.93
CA ILE A 159 -8.64 8.68 -1.25
C ILE A 159 -9.98 8.35 -0.59
N ARG A 160 -10.88 7.64 -1.27
CA ARG A 160 -12.17 7.24 -0.69
C ARG A 160 -12.00 6.30 0.48
N LYS A 161 -11.10 5.32 0.38
CA LYS A 161 -10.77 4.39 1.47
C LYS A 161 -10.22 5.14 2.68
N LEU A 162 -9.27 6.06 2.48
CA LEU A 162 -8.74 6.93 3.53
C LEU A 162 -9.85 7.72 4.23
N LYS A 163 -10.71 8.38 3.46
CA LYS A 163 -11.83 9.16 4.01
C LYS A 163 -12.82 8.30 4.78
N LYS A 164 -13.20 7.15 4.25
CA LYS A 164 -14.11 6.21 4.93
C LYS A 164 -13.51 5.68 6.24
N TYR A 165 -12.24 5.26 6.22
CA TYR A 165 -11.58 4.68 7.39
C TYR A 165 -11.41 5.69 8.53
N TYR A 166 -11.03 6.93 8.20
CA TYR A 166 -10.85 8.01 9.17
C TYR A 166 -12.09 8.89 9.40
N ASN A 167 -13.24 8.51 8.82
CA ASN A 167 -14.50 9.26 8.89
C ASN A 167 -14.35 10.75 8.50
N CYS A 168 -13.64 11.01 7.41
CA CYS A 168 -13.45 12.34 6.84
C CYS A 168 -14.63 12.70 5.94
N GLY A 169 -15.29 13.83 6.25
CA GLY A 169 -16.44 14.37 5.50
C GLY A 169 -16.19 14.70 4.03
#